data_AF-A0A8X6F6F2-F1
#
_entry.id   AF-A0A8X6F6F2-F1
#
_cell.length_a   1.000
_cell.length_b   1.000
_cell.length_c   1.000
_cell.angle_alpha   90.00
_cell.angle_beta   90.00
_cell.angle_gamma   90.00
#
_symmetry.space_group_name_H-M   'P 1'
#
loop_
_entity.id
_entity.type
_entity.pdbx_description
1 polymer ?
#
loop_
_entity_poly.entity_id
_entity_poly.type
_entity_poly.pdbx_seq_one_letter_code
_entity_poly.pdbx_strand_id
1 'polypeptide(L)'
;MGQILHGCAKTTETIRRAIQNSKESIAKLSKYYNLNPKTIVKWKKRLFARDADMGPKHARSTVLTLEEEAVIVAFRKHTLLPLDLRFANLNPTLLVYIVVYRGTALADYQMLMVKLNQKRHSNNIL
;
A
#
# COMPACT_ATOMS: atom_id res chain seq x y z
N MET A 1 -6.58 2.15 -14.91
CA MET A 1 -5.16 2.50 -14.61
C MET A 1 -4.28 1.66 -15.51
N GLY A 2 -3.46 2.28 -16.36
CA GLY A 2 -2.54 1.54 -17.24
C GLY A 2 -1.50 0.77 -16.42
N GLN A 3 -1.11 -0.41 -16.89
CA GLN A 3 -0.05 -1.19 -16.24
C GLN A 3 1.30 -0.49 -16.46
N ILE A 4 1.90 0.05 -15.40
CA ILE A 4 3.23 0.65 -15.46
C ILE A 4 4.24 -0.50 -15.42
N LEU A 5 4.77 -0.84 -16.59
CA LEU A 5 5.79 -1.87 -16.74
C LEU A 5 7.17 -1.23 -16.89
N HIS A 6 8.19 -1.93 -16.38
CA HIS A 6 9.57 -1.54 -16.63
C HIS A 6 9.89 -1.57 -18.13
N GLY A 7 10.72 -0.66 -18.63
CA GLY A 7 11.05 -0.56 -20.07
C GLY A 7 11.64 -1.85 -20.66
N CYS A 8 12.36 -2.63 -19.85
CA CYS A 8 12.91 -3.94 -20.25
C CYS A 8 11.96 -5.13 -20.00
N ALA A 9 10.71 -4.89 -19.61
CA ALA A 9 9.77 -5.96 -19.31
C ALA A 9 9.31 -6.67 -20.59
N LYS A 10 9.85 -7.87 -20.83
CA LYS A 10 9.52 -8.67 -22.02
C LYS A 10 8.20 -9.44 -21.92
N THR A 11 7.64 -9.57 -20.72
CA THR A 11 6.35 -10.25 -20.50
C THR A 11 5.29 -9.25 -20.07
N THR A 12 4.80 -8.47 -21.02
CA THR A 12 3.69 -7.53 -20.84
C THR A 12 2.35 -8.27 -20.72
N GLU A 13 1.31 -7.62 -20.20
CA GLU A 13 -0.04 -8.20 -20.18
C GLU A 13 -0.52 -8.63 -21.58
N THR A 14 -0.21 -7.84 -22.61
CA THR A 14 -0.58 -8.16 -24.00
C THR A 14 0.02 -9.49 -24.46
N ILE A 15 1.31 -9.71 -24.20
CA ILE A 15 2.01 -10.95 -24.54
C ILE A 15 1.44 -12.13 -23.74
N ARG A 16 1.15 -11.93 -22.45
CA ARG A 16 0.58 -12.99 -21.59
C ARG A 16 -0.81 -13.41 -22.06
N ARG A 17 -1.68 -12.47 -22.44
CA ARG A 17 -2.99 -12.77 -23.05
C ARG A 17 -2.84 -13.50 -24.38
N ALA A 18 -1.92 -13.08 -25.24
CA ALA A 18 -1.65 -13.76 -26.50
C ALA A 18 -1.19 -15.22 -26.29
N ILE A 19 -0.35 -15.47 -25.28
CA ILE A 19 0.07 -16.83 -24.90
C ILE A 19 -1.11 -17.67 -24.39
N GLN A 20 -2.00 -17.10 -23.57
CA GLN A 20 -3.17 -17.80 -23.04
C GLN A 20 -4.17 -18.20 -24.13
N ASN A 21 -4.43 -17.30 -25.08
CA ASN A 21 -5.40 -17.53 -26.16
C ASN A 21 -4.84 -18.43 -27.28
N SER A 22 -3.54 -18.69 -27.30
CA SER A 22 -2.90 -19.45 -28.37
C SER A 22 -2.99 -20.97 -28.18
N LYS A 23 -3.45 -21.67 -29.23
CA LYS A 23 -3.43 -23.13 -29.33
C LYS A 23 -2.08 -23.69 -29.78
N GLU A 24 -1.12 -22.84 -30.10
CA GLU A 24 0.19 -23.22 -30.63
C GLU A 24 1.05 -23.98 -29.61
N SER A 25 2.05 -24.70 -30.12
CA SER A 25 3.01 -25.42 -29.28
C SER A 25 3.89 -24.45 -28.47
N ILE A 26 4.33 -24.92 -27.30
CA ILE A 26 5.20 -24.14 -26.41
C ILE A 26 6.50 -23.74 -27.12
N ALA A 27 7.07 -24.64 -27.93
CA ALA A 27 8.31 -24.40 -28.66
C ALA A 27 8.16 -23.28 -29.70
N LYS A 28 7.03 -23.23 -30.42
CA LYS A 28 6.74 -22.18 -31.40
C LYS A 28 6.58 -20.81 -30.72
N LEU A 29 5.81 -20.75 -29.63
CA LEU A 29 5.61 -19.52 -28.85
C LEU A 29 6.91 -19.02 -28.21
N SER A 30 7.74 -19.94 -27.70
CA SER A 30 9.04 -19.62 -27.11
C SER A 30 9.97 -18.94 -28.12
N LYS A 31 10.06 -19.48 -29.35
CA LYS A 31 10.84 -18.88 -30.44
C LYS A 31 10.28 -17.52 -30.87
N TYR A 32 8.97 -17.43 -31.10
CA TYR A 32 8.33 -16.21 -31.58
C TYR A 32 8.49 -15.03 -30.62
N TYR A 33 8.23 -15.24 -29.34
CA TYR A 33 8.36 -14.19 -28.32
C TYR A 33 9.78 -14.06 -27.74
N ASN A 34 10.70 -14.94 -28.14
CA ASN A 34 12.05 -15.07 -27.57
C ASN A 34 12.01 -15.11 -26.03
N LEU A 35 11.16 -16.01 -25.51
CA LEU A 35 10.90 -16.23 -24.09
C LEU A 35 11.28 -17.67 -23.70
N ASN A 36 11.73 -17.85 -22.45
CA ASN A 36 11.99 -19.19 -21.91
C ASN A 36 10.71 -20.07 -22.01
N PRO A 37 10.79 -21.31 -22.51
CA PRO A 37 9.66 -22.25 -22.55
C PRO A 37 8.92 -22.38 -21.21
N LYS A 38 9.64 -22.33 -20.08
CA LYS A 38 9.05 -22.37 -18.72
C LYS A 38 8.09 -21.20 -18.48
N THR A 39 8.41 -20.03 -19.01
CA THR A 39 7.58 -18.83 -18.91
C THR A 39 6.29 -18.99 -19.72
N ILE A 40 6.37 -19.57 -20.92
CA ILE A 40 5.21 -19.88 -21.75
C ILE A 40 4.28 -20.87 -21.04
N VAL A 41 4.82 -21.97 -20.50
CA VAL A 41 4.06 -22.96 -19.72
C VAL A 41 3.38 -22.31 -18.52
N LYS A 42 4.12 -21.49 -17.77
CA LYS A 42 3.58 -20.76 -16.61
C LYS A 42 2.38 -19.90 -16.99
N TRP A 43 2.50 -19.10 -18.06
CA TRP A 43 1.41 -18.19 -18.46
C TRP A 43 0.23 -18.91 -19.11
N LYS A 44 0.46 -20.01 -19.84
CA LYS A 44 -0.62 -20.82 -20.42
C LYS A 44 -1.48 -21.51 -19.35
N LYS A 45 -0.91 -21.84 -18.18
CA LYS A 45 -1.63 -22.44 -17.05
C LYS A 45 -2.33 -21.43 -16.13
N ARG A 46 -1.97 -20.14 -16.19
CA ARG A 46 -2.56 -19.11 -15.31
C ARG A 46 -3.95 -18.71 -15.79
N LEU A 47 -4.83 -18.36 -14.85
CA LEU A 47 -6.19 -17.89 -15.14
C LEU A 47 -6.25 -16.38 -15.47
N PHE A 48 -5.21 -15.62 -15.11
CA PHE A 48 -5.19 -14.16 -15.25
C PHE A 48 -3.86 -13.68 -15.85
N ALA A 49 -3.91 -12.59 -16.63
CA ALA A 49 -2.76 -11.97 -17.29
C ALA A 49 -2.24 -10.71 -16.58
N ARG A 50 -3.13 -10.00 -15.87
CA ARG A 50 -2.80 -8.80 -15.09
C ARG A 50 -1.86 -9.13 -13.92
N ASP A 51 -1.07 -8.17 -13.51
CA ASP A 51 -0.36 -8.31 -12.23
C ASP A 51 -1.37 -8.27 -11.09
N ALA A 52 -1.16 -9.13 -10.09
CA ALA A 52 -1.95 -9.11 -8.87
C ALA A 52 -1.43 -7.99 -7.96
N ASP A 53 -2.32 -7.43 -7.15
CA ASP A 53 -1.93 -6.44 -6.16
C ASP A 53 -0.85 -7.03 -5.24
N MET A 54 0.25 -6.30 -5.11
CA MET A 54 1.38 -6.70 -4.28
C MET A 54 1.13 -6.24 -2.84
N GLY A 55 1.33 -7.13 -1.88
CA GLY A 55 1.25 -6.82 -0.45
C GLY A 55 0.10 -7.51 0.28
N PRO A 56 -0.10 -7.19 1.57
CA PRO A 56 -1.15 -7.78 2.38
C PRO A 56 -2.53 -7.34 1.89
N LYS A 57 -3.48 -8.29 1.81
CA LYS A 57 -4.87 -8.04 1.40
C LYS A 57 -5.56 -6.96 2.25
N HIS A 58 -5.16 -6.87 3.51
CA HIS A 58 -5.53 -5.81 4.42
C HIS A 58 -4.27 -5.03 4.77
N ALA A 59 -4.12 -3.84 4.21
CA ALA A 59 -3.06 -2.91 4.59
C ALA A 59 -3.36 -2.41 6.00
N ARG A 60 -2.88 -3.15 7.00
CA ARG A 60 -2.98 -2.82 8.42
C ARG A 60 -1.70 -3.20 9.13
N SER A 61 -1.32 -2.43 10.13
CA SER A 61 -0.22 -2.81 11.01
C SER A 61 -0.61 -4.04 11.84
N THR A 62 0.34 -4.94 12.07
CA THR A 62 0.19 -6.05 13.03
C THR A 62 0.45 -5.60 14.47
N VAL A 63 1.06 -4.43 14.65
CA VAL A 63 1.52 -3.92 15.95
C VAL A 63 0.64 -2.80 16.48
N LEU A 64 0.09 -1.97 15.59
CA LEU A 64 -0.67 -0.78 15.96
C LEU A 64 -2.18 -1.06 16.01
N THR A 65 -2.86 -0.35 16.91
CA THR A 65 -4.32 -0.28 16.89
C THR A 65 -4.82 0.57 15.72
N LEU A 66 -6.11 0.42 15.36
CA LEU A 66 -6.72 1.17 14.25
C LEU A 66 -6.68 2.69 14.49
N GLU A 67 -6.81 3.13 15.74
CA GLU A 67 -6.78 4.56 16.10
C GLU A 67 -5.37 5.14 15.96
N GLU A 68 -4.34 4.41 16.42
CA GLU A 68 -2.94 4.82 16.27
C GLU A 68 -2.50 4.85 14.81
N GLU A 69 -2.90 3.85 14.02
CA GLU A 69 -2.61 3.81 12.58
C GLU A 69 -3.25 5.00 11.86
N ALA A 70 -4.50 5.35 12.20
CA ALA A 70 -5.17 6.52 11.63
C ALA A 70 -4.44 7.83 11.95
N VAL A 71 -3.96 8.01 13.20
CA VAL A 71 -3.18 9.19 13.61
C VAL A 71 -1.88 9.28 12.84
N ILE A 72 -1.14 8.17 12.69
CA ILE A 72 0.14 8.15 11.97
C ILE A 72 -0.06 8.40 10.47
N VAL A 73 -1.10 7.84 9.86
CA VAL A 73 -1.43 8.07 8.44
C VAL A 73 -1.82 9.53 8.20
N ALA A 74 -2.65 10.12 9.07
CA ALA A 74 -2.97 11.54 9.01
C ALA A 74 -1.71 12.40 9.15
N PHE A 75 -0.88 12.11 10.15
CA PHE A 75 0.38 12.81 10.38
C PHE A 75 1.30 12.76 9.15
N ARG A 76 1.48 11.59 8.53
CA ARG A 76 2.30 11.44 7.32
C ARG A 76 1.77 12.23 6.13
N LYS A 77 0.45 12.25 5.93
CA LYS A 77 -0.18 13.01 4.84
C LYS A 77 -0.03 14.53 5.02
N HIS A 78 -0.06 15.02 6.25
CA HIS A 78 -0.05 16.46 6.53
C HIS A 78 1.33 17.06 6.74
N THR A 79 2.29 16.30 7.28
CA THR A 79 3.59 16.86 7.68
C THR A 79 4.68 16.78 6.61
N LEU A 80 4.53 15.88 5.61
CA LEU A 80 5.52 15.63 4.55
C LEU A 80 6.96 15.43 5.08
N LEU A 81 7.10 14.98 6.33
CA LEU A 81 8.41 14.72 6.93
C LEU A 81 9.08 13.53 6.23
N PRO A 82 10.41 13.55 6.07
CA PRO A 82 11.14 12.42 5.49
C PRO A 82 10.93 11.16 6.34
N LEU A 83 10.80 10.01 5.67
CA LEU A 83 10.55 8.70 6.29
C LEU A 83 11.63 8.31 7.33
N ASP A 84 12.85 8.83 7.14
CA ASP A 84 14.02 8.53 7.95
C ASP A 84 14.04 9.26 9.29
N LEU A 85 13.09 10.17 9.53
CA LEU A 85 12.96 10.83 10.83
C LEU A 85 12.57 9.78 11.87
N ARG A 86 13.56 9.39 12.67
CA ARG A 86 13.48 8.28 13.63
C ARG A 86 12.32 8.51 14.61
N PHE A 87 11.27 7.70 14.50
CA PHE A 87 10.08 7.71 15.38
C PHE A 87 10.36 7.30 16.84
N ALA A 88 11.62 7.07 17.22
CA ALA A 88 11.98 6.44 18.50
C ALA A 88 11.56 7.25 19.73
N ASN A 89 11.30 8.56 19.61
CA ASN A 89 11.03 9.43 20.74
C ASN A 89 9.77 10.30 20.57
N LEU A 90 8.79 9.91 19.76
CA LEU A 90 7.50 10.63 19.74
C LEU A 90 6.68 10.29 20.99
N ASN A 91 7.04 10.93 22.11
CA ASN A 91 6.11 11.15 23.21
C ASN A 91 4.90 11.93 22.63
N PRO A 92 3.63 11.62 22.95
CA PRO A 92 2.46 12.37 22.50
C PRO A 92 2.60 13.91 22.59
N THR A 93 3.44 14.40 23.51
CA THR A 93 3.80 15.83 23.64
C THR A 93 4.52 16.42 22.42
N LEU A 94 5.37 15.66 21.73
CA LEU A 94 6.10 16.12 20.53
C LEU A 94 5.19 16.17 19.30
N LEU A 95 4.14 15.33 19.25
CA LEU A 95 3.08 15.41 18.24
C LEU A 95 2.32 16.74 18.37
N VAL A 96 1.99 17.14 19.59
CA VAL A 96 1.40 18.46 19.87
C VAL A 96 2.36 19.57 19.44
N TYR A 97 3.65 19.46 19.73
CA TYR A 97 4.64 20.47 19.34
C TYR A 97 4.79 20.61 17.82
N ILE A 98 4.88 19.52 17.06
CA ILE A 98 5.01 19.59 15.59
C ILE A 98 3.75 20.16 14.94
N VAL A 99 2.55 19.82 15.44
CA VAL A 99 1.27 20.35 14.95
C VAL A 99 1.11 21.84 15.31
N VAL A 100 1.50 22.24 16.53
CA VAL A 100 1.47 23.64 16.99
C VAL A 100 2.46 24.52 16.21
N TYR A 101 3.64 24.02 15.86
CA TYR A 101 4.66 24.80 15.15
C TYR A 101 4.49 24.82 13.61
N ARG A 102 3.61 23.99 13.02
CA ARG A 102 3.33 23.96 11.57
C ARG A 102 1.91 24.38 11.17
N GLY A 103 1.18 25.06 12.06
CA GLY A 103 0.06 25.93 11.64
C GLY A 103 -1.15 25.23 11.02
N THR A 104 -1.42 23.96 11.33
CA THR A 104 -2.75 23.37 11.04
C THR A 104 -3.67 23.59 12.24
N ALA A 105 -4.80 24.23 11.99
CA ALA A 105 -5.68 24.87 12.96
C ALA A 105 -5.96 24.02 14.23
N LEU A 106 -5.61 24.62 15.38
CA LEU A 106 -5.81 24.16 16.75
C LEU A 106 -7.23 23.61 17.06
N ALA A 107 -8.24 24.03 16.28
CA ALA A 107 -9.63 23.66 16.45
C ALA A 107 -9.93 22.17 16.18
N ASP A 108 -9.27 21.57 15.18
CA ASP A 108 -9.54 20.17 14.80
C ASP A 108 -8.98 19.20 15.84
N TYR A 109 -7.85 19.55 16.46
CA TYR A 109 -7.21 18.75 17.50
C TYR A 109 -7.93 18.87 18.85
N GLN A 110 -8.42 20.07 19.21
CA GLN A 110 -9.26 20.25 20.40
C GLN A 110 -10.54 19.42 20.30
N MET A 111 -11.18 19.38 19.13
CA MET A 111 -12.37 18.56 18.92
C MET A 111 -12.07 17.05 18.97
N LEU A 112 -10.90 16.62 18.49
CA LEU A 112 -10.48 15.22 18.53
C LEU A 112 -10.11 14.77 19.96
N MET A 113 -9.40 15.60 20.72
CA MET A 113 -9.03 15.30 22.10
C MET A 113 -10.23 15.31 23.06
N VAL A 114 -11.22 16.18 22.86
CA VAL A 114 -12.47 16.17 23.63
C VAL A 114 -13.27 14.89 23.37
N LYS A 115 -13.38 14.46 22.10
CA LYS A 115 -14.07 13.20 21.74
C LYS A 115 -13.39 11.97 22.33
N LEU A 116 -12.06 11.94 22.36
CA LEU A 116 -11.30 10.82 22.96
C LEU A 116 -11.44 10.76 24.48
N ASN A 117 -11.56 11.91 25.17
CA ASN A 117 -11.73 11.95 26.61
C ASN A 117 -13.15 11.57 27.06
N GLN A 118 -14.18 11.96 26.30
CA GLN A 118 -15.58 11.58 26.56
C GLN A 118 -15.81 10.06 26.40
N LYS A 119 -15.12 9.44 25.45
CA LYS A 119 -15.17 7.98 25.22
C LYS A 119 -14.48 7.20 26.35
N ARG A 120 -13.41 7.75 26.95
CA ARG A 120 -12.76 7.16 28.14
C ARG A 120 -13.65 7.17 29.38
N HIS A 121 -14.44 8.23 29.61
CA HIS A 121 -15.38 8.25 30.73
C HIS A 121 -16.58 7.30 30.54
N SER A 122 -17.01 7.07 29.29
CA SER A 122 -18.13 6.18 29.00
C SER A 122 -17.77 4.69 29.10
N ASN A 123 -16.50 4.33 28.90
CA ASN A 123 -16.02 2.95 28.99
C ASN A 123 -15.51 2.55 30.38
N ASN A 124 -15.59 3.46 31.37
CA ASN A 124 -15.14 3.23 32.75
C ASN A 124 -16.31 3.23 33.76
N ILE A 125 -17.55 3.10 33.26
CA ILE A 125 -18.77 2.90 34.05
C ILE A 125 -19.41 1.58 33.61
N LEU A 126 -18.76 0.48 34.01
CA LEU A 126 -19.38 -0.81 34.34
C LEU A 126 -18.70 -1.31 35.61
#